data_AF-A0A9P8A5T4-F1
#
_entry.id   AF-A0A9P8A5T4-F1
#
_cell.length_a   1.000
_cell.length_b   1.000
_cell.length_c   1.000
_cell.angle_alpha   90.00
_cell.angle_beta   90.00
_cell.angle_gamma   90.00
#
_symmetry.space_group_name_H-M   'P 1'
#
loop_
_entity.id
_entity.type
_entity.pdbx_description
1 polymer ?
#
loop_
_entity_poly.entity_id
_entity_poly.type
_entity_poly.pdbx_seq_one_letter_code
_entity_poly.pdbx_strand_id
1 'polypeptide(L)'
;MHSFSPTIDHRALFALLDAPISPYGWLEQEGVTVTSLIEIGHHLRGKPPSLSITKHKGIIMKGFVAFAGAILAVLSLSASTTSAASISGVVVGQGENAHPRDLSARTRVVLSGGRYSAMITKDGRFSFPNVPEGSYLLEVQSPQYIYPSVKVVVSEKDTRAHLVTMGADWSNNDHSLPLPLSLTPRGPTSYFIPREGFKVSHLFANPMMLMMGFSVLMLFLMPKLMANMDPEAMEEMQGMQEATQMPAFEMPDISATLAKFSTGGASSPQQTSSGKKRQ
;
A
#
# COMPACT_ATOMS: atom_id res chain seq x y z
N MET A 1 17.76 -22.28 -34.68
CA MET A 1 16.29 -22.08 -34.80
C MET A 1 15.98 -20.69 -34.26
N HIS A 2 15.18 -19.94 -35.01
CA HIS A 2 15.14 -18.48 -35.09
C HIS A 2 14.72 -17.75 -33.81
N SER A 3 15.40 -16.64 -33.54
CA SER A 3 14.98 -15.58 -32.62
C SER A 3 13.91 -14.70 -33.27
N PHE A 4 12.83 -14.41 -32.54
CA PHE A 4 11.83 -13.42 -32.92
C PHE A 4 11.71 -12.38 -31.80
N SER A 5 12.22 -11.19 -32.08
CA SER A 5 11.94 -9.97 -31.32
C SER A 5 10.80 -9.22 -32.02
N PRO A 6 9.75 -8.74 -31.34
CA PRO A 6 8.74 -7.89 -31.96
C PRO A 6 9.24 -6.44 -31.94
N THR A 7 9.75 -5.97 -33.08
CA THR A 7 10.00 -4.55 -33.32
C THR A 7 8.65 -3.82 -33.44
N ILE A 8 8.32 -2.99 -32.45
CA ILE A 8 7.15 -2.11 -32.47
C ILE A 8 7.47 -0.94 -33.39
N ASP A 9 6.76 -0.88 -34.51
CA ASP A 9 6.94 0.15 -35.53
C ASP A 9 6.18 1.44 -35.13
N HIS A 10 6.90 2.40 -34.53
CA HIS A 10 6.33 3.66 -34.03
C HIS A 10 5.79 4.60 -35.13
N ARG A 11 5.87 4.22 -36.40
CA ARG A 11 5.37 5.03 -37.53
C ARG A 11 3.88 4.84 -37.81
N ALA A 12 3.25 3.79 -37.27
CA ALA A 12 1.80 3.56 -37.42
C ALA A 12 0.94 4.43 -36.49
N LEU A 13 1.52 4.99 -35.41
CA LEU A 13 0.78 5.76 -34.42
C LEU A 13 0.62 7.26 -34.72
N PHE A 14 1.27 7.78 -35.76
CA PHE A 14 1.13 9.20 -36.17
C PHE A 14 0.21 9.43 -37.38
N ALA A 15 -0.27 8.37 -38.05
CA ALA A 15 -1.16 8.51 -39.20
C ALA A 15 -2.65 8.64 -38.83
N LEU A 16 -3.00 8.60 -37.53
CA LEU A 16 -4.38 8.61 -37.04
C LEU A 16 -4.79 9.93 -36.38
N LEU A 17 -3.93 10.97 -36.37
CA LEU A 17 -4.20 12.22 -35.67
C LEU A 17 -4.24 13.49 -36.55
N ASP A 18 -4.12 13.38 -37.88
CA ASP A 18 -4.03 14.55 -38.76
C ASP A 18 -4.94 14.47 -40.01
N ALA A 19 -6.11 13.83 -39.87
CA ALA A 19 -7.14 13.88 -40.91
C ALA A 19 -8.04 15.12 -40.69
N PRO A 20 -8.04 16.11 -41.60
CA PRO A 20 -8.91 17.27 -41.50
C PRO A 20 -10.38 16.82 -41.64
N ILE A 21 -11.17 17.12 -40.62
CA ILE A 21 -12.62 17.01 -40.63
C ILE A 21 -13.15 18.07 -41.60
N SER A 22 -13.37 17.68 -42.86
CA SER A 22 -14.15 18.46 -43.83
C SER A 22 -15.47 17.71 -44.11
N PRO A 23 -16.65 18.32 -43.85
CA PRO A 23 -17.93 17.64 -44.00
C PRO A 23 -18.45 17.57 -45.45
N TYR A 24 -17.67 17.92 -46.47
CA TYR A 24 -18.13 17.91 -47.86
C TYR A 24 -17.03 17.42 -48.79
N GLY A 25 -17.12 16.16 -49.22
CA GLY A 25 -16.09 15.56 -50.05
C GLY A 25 -16.50 14.28 -50.76
N TRP A 26 -17.75 14.17 -51.22
CA TRP A 26 -18.18 13.14 -52.18
C TRP A 26 -19.41 13.64 -52.95
N LEU A 27 -19.20 14.39 -54.03
CA LEU A 27 -20.14 14.54 -55.15
C LEU A 27 -19.34 15.07 -56.35
N GLU A 28 -18.54 14.19 -56.94
CA GLU A 28 -17.94 14.44 -58.25
C GLU A 28 -18.04 13.19 -59.10
N GLN A 29 -19.26 12.97 -59.61
CA GLN A 29 -19.51 12.24 -60.85
C GLN A 29 -20.79 12.83 -61.46
N GLU A 30 -20.63 13.24 -62.71
CA GLU A 30 -21.63 13.67 -63.69
C GLU A 30 -22.06 15.14 -63.64
N GLY A 31 -21.44 15.90 -64.54
CA GLY A 31 -21.70 17.31 -64.79
C GLY A 31 -23.08 17.56 -65.37
N VAL A 32 -23.78 18.52 -64.76
CA VAL A 32 -24.76 19.38 -65.42
C VAL A 32 -24.57 20.77 -64.81
N THR A 33 -23.96 21.67 -65.59
CA THR A 33 -23.77 23.07 -65.20
C THR A 33 -25.12 23.79 -65.20
N VAL A 34 -25.58 24.18 -64.00
CA VAL A 34 -26.62 25.20 -63.84
C VAL A 34 -25.89 26.54 -63.76
N THR A 35 -25.72 27.24 -64.89
CA THR A 35 -25.68 28.72 -64.99
C THR A 35 -25.64 29.12 -66.47
N SER A 36 -26.79 29.45 -67.04
CA SER A 36 -26.90 30.38 -68.17
C SER A 36 -28.35 30.85 -68.21
N LEU A 37 -28.60 32.02 -67.59
CA LEU A 37 -29.91 32.69 -67.59
C LEU A 37 -29.78 34.15 -68.05
N ILE A 38 -28.77 34.48 -68.85
CA ILE A 38 -28.69 35.78 -69.53
C ILE A 38 -28.06 35.54 -70.90
N GLU A 39 -28.68 36.12 -71.93
CA GLU A 39 -28.26 36.14 -73.34
C GLU A 39 -28.43 34.83 -74.15
N ILE A 40 -29.55 34.74 -74.86
CA ILE A 40 -29.61 34.95 -76.32
C ILE A 40 -31.10 34.90 -76.68
N GLY A 41 -31.69 36.09 -76.79
CA GLY A 41 -32.88 36.28 -77.59
C GLY A 41 -32.55 36.07 -79.06
N HIS A 42 -33.56 35.65 -79.83
CA HIS A 42 -33.53 35.35 -81.26
C HIS A 42 -32.82 34.02 -81.64
N HIS A 43 -33.58 32.96 -81.93
CA HIS A 43 -34.07 32.66 -83.29
C HIS A 43 -34.70 31.25 -83.35
N LEU A 44 -35.95 31.20 -83.83
CA LEU A 44 -36.63 30.11 -84.58
C LEU A 44 -36.82 28.69 -84.01
N ARG A 45 -38.09 28.42 -83.70
CA ARG A 45 -38.97 27.46 -84.42
C ARG A 45 -38.53 25.98 -84.46
N GLY A 46 -39.17 25.15 -83.62
CA GLY A 46 -39.55 23.77 -83.99
C GLY A 46 -39.29 22.65 -82.97
N LYS A 47 -40.40 21.97 -82.58
CA LYS A 47 -40.53 20.62 -81.99
C LYS A 47 -40.50 20.51 -80.44
N PRO A 48 -41.49 19.86 -79.81
CA PRO A 48 -41.48 19.64 -78.36
C PRO A 48 -40.57 18.45 -77.99
N PRO A 49 -39.75 18.53 -76.92
CA PRO A 49 -39.04 17.38 -76.39
C PRO A 49 -40.00 16.48 -75.58
N SER A 50 -40.03 15.20 -75.93
CA SER A 50 -40.71 14.14 -75.19
C SER A 50 -40.03 13.92 -73.84
N LEU A 51 -40.76 14.10 -72.73
CA LEU A 51 -40.32 13.73 -71.39
C LEU A 51 -40.35 12.20 -71.24
N SER A 52 -39.19 11.55 -71.20
CA SER A 52 -39.05 10.19 -70.67
C SER A 52 -38.69 10.28 -69.18
N ILE A 53 -39.69 10.03 -68.32
CA ILE A 53 -39.47 9.86 -66.89
C ILE A 53 -38.96 8.42 -66.66
N THR A 54 -37.65 8.28 -66.55
CA THR A 54 -37.02 7.00 -66.21
C THR A 54 -37.07 6.80 -64.68
N LYS A 55 -37.91 5.85 -64.23
CA LYS A 55 -38.07 5.46 -62.81
C LYS A 55 -36.73 5.01 -62.19
N HIS A 56 -36.08 5.84 -61.39
CA HIS A 56 -35.00 5.42 -60.49
C HIS A 56 -35.54 4.70 -59.25
N LYS A 57 -36.09 3.49 -59.43
CA LYS A 57 -36.53 2.62 -58.32
C LYS A 57 -35.37 2.03 -57.49
N GLY A 58 -34.12 2.12 -57.96
CA GLY A 58 -32.98 1.42 -57.37
C GLY A 58 -32.15 2.22 -56.34
N ILE A 59 -32.22 3.56 -56.35
CA ILE A 59 -31.33 4.40 -55.50
C ILE A 59 -31.88 4.52 -54.07
N ILE A 60 -33.21 4.63 -53.92
CA ILE A 60 -33.87 4.75 -52.62
C ILE A 60 -33.69 3.48 -51.78
N MET A 61 -33.68 2.30 -52.41
CA MET A 61 -33.51 1.02 -51.71
C MET A 61 -32.10 0.82 -51.14
N LYS A 62 -31.06 1.26 -51.85
CA LYS A 62 -29.66 1.11 -51.41
C LYS A 62 -29.31 2.04 -50.24
N GLY A 63 -29.83 3.27 -50.23
CA GLY A 63 -29.66 4.20 -49.11
C GLY A 63 -30.33 3.72 -47.82
N PHE A 64 -31.52 3.11 -47.93
CA PHE A 64 -32.22 2.53 -46.78
C PHE A 64 -31.48 1.32 -46.18
N VAL A 65 -30.92 0.45 -47.01
CA VAL A 65 -30.12 -0.70 -46.56
C VAL A 65 -28.82 -0.26 -45.88
N ALA A 66 -28.14 0.76 -46.42
CA ALA A 66 -26.93 1.32 -45.80
C ALA A 66 -27.24 2.00 -44.45
N PHE A 67 -28.35 2.72 -44.35
CA PHE A 67 -28.78 3.37 -43.11
C PHE A 67 -29.22 2.35 -42.05
N ALA A 68 -29.96 1.30 -42.45
CA ALA A 68 -30.33 0.20 -41.57
C ALA A 68 -29.10 -0.60 -41.09
N GLY A 69 -28.12 -0.82 -41.97
CA GLY A 69 -26.85 -1.45 -41.62
C GLY A 69 -26.03 -0.63 -40.64
N ALA A 70 -25.98 0.70 -40.81
CA ALA A 70 -25.32 1.61 -39.88
C ALA A 70 -26.01 1.62 -38.50
N ILE A 71 -27.34 1.61 -38.45
CA ILE A 71 -28.08 1.53 -37.18
C ILE A 71 -27.84 0.20 -36.47
N LEU A 72 -27.85 -0.92 -37.21
CA LEU A 72 -27.52 -2.24 -36.65
C LEU A 72 -26.07 -2.34 -36.14
N ALA A 73 -25.12 -1.69 -36.83
CA ALA A 73 -23.73 -1.63 -36.38
C ALA A 73 -23.56 -0.80 -35.10
N VAL A 74 -24.27 0.33 -34.99
CA VAL A 74 -24.27 1.19 -33.78
C VAL A 74 -24.98 0.49 -32.61
N LEU A 75 -26.04 -0.27 -32.85
CA LEU A 75 -26.69 -1.09 -31.82
C LEU A 75 -25.81 -2.25 -31.35
N SER A 76 -25.10 -2.91 -32.26
CA SER A 76 -24.19 -4.02 -31.96
C SER A 76 -22.99 -3.58 -31.10
N LEU A 77 -22.51 -2.34 -31.30
CA LEU A 77 -21.39 -1.80 -30.51
C LEU A 77 -21.77 -1.43 -29.06
N SER A 78 -23.07 -1.38 -28.73
CA SER A 78 -23.57 -0.99 -27.41
C SER A 78 -23.95 -2.19 -26.51
N ALA A 79 -23.84 -3.42 -27.00
CA ALA A 79 -24.35 -4.63 -26.34
C ALA A 79 -23.30 -5.39 -25.49
N SER A 80 -22.32 -4.70 -24.93
CA SER A 80 -21.42 -5.27 -23.91
C SER A 80 -22.15 -5.35 -22.57
N THR A 81 -23.02 -6.36 -22.39
CA THR A 81 -23.61 -6.64 -21.07
C THR A 81 -22.54 -7.26 -20.17
N THR A 82 -21.75 -6.43 -19.51
CA THR A 82 -20.87 -6.89 -18.44
C THR A 82 -21.74 -7.38 -17.27
N SER A 83 -21.61 -8.65 -16.92
CA SER A 83 -22.21 -9.22 -15.71
C SER A 83 -21.69 -8.44 -14.50
N ALA A 84 -22.61 -7.84 -13.73
CA ALA A 84 -22.26 -6.97 -12.62
C ALA A 84 -22.96 -7.47 -11.34
N ALA A 85 -22.17 -7.88 -10.35
CA ALA A 85 -22.68 -8.36 -9.07
C ALA A 85 -22.65 -7.24 -8.01
N SER A 86 -23.52 -7.34 -7.01
CA SER A 86 -23.51 -6.46 -5.85
C SER A 86 -22.82 -7.16 -4.66
N ILE A 87 -21.71 -6.61 -4.19
CA ILE A 87 -21.02 -7.11 -2.99
C ILE A 87 -21.52 -6.32 -1.79
N SER A 88 -22.02 -7.01 -0.76
CA SER A 88 -22.47 -6.37 0.47
C SER A 88 -21.97 -7.10 1.71
N GLY A 89 -21.85 -6.34 2.80
CA GLY A 89 -21.37 -6.88 4.07
C GLY A 89 -21.53 -5.90 5.21
N VAL A 90 -21.06 -6.34 6.37
CA VAL A 90 -21.05 -5.61 7.62
C VAL A 90 -19.63 -5.62 8.18
N VAL A 91 -19.17 -4.46 8.61
CA VAL A 91 -17.95 -4.27 9.38
C VAL A 91 -18.34 -4.14 10.85
N VAL A 92 -17.75 -4.99 11.69
CA VAL A 92 -18.01 -5.00 13.13
C VAL A 92 -16.81 -4.37 13.85
N GLY A 93 -17.02 -3.76 15.02
CA GLY A 93 -15.94 -3.32 15.89
C GLY A 93 -15.30 -4.48 16.65
N GLN A 94 -14.30 -4.19 17.49
CA GLN A 94 -13.65 -5.21 18.31
C GLN A 94 -14.37 -5.36 19.66
N GLY A 95 -14.81 -6.58 19.99
CA GLY A 95 -15.42 -6.92 21.29
C GLY A 95 -16.83 -7.48 21.18
N GLU A 96 -17.31 -8.11 22.26
CA GLU A 96 -18.62 -8.79 22.33
C GLU A 96 -19.81 -7.82 22.22
N ASN A 97 -19.62 -6.56 22.65
CA ASN A 97 -20.64 -5.50 22.62
C ASN A 97 -20.32 -4.37 21.63
N ALA A 98 -19.48 -4.65 20.62
CA ALA A 98 -19.05 -3.62 19.70
C ALA A 98 -20.22 -3.10 18.85
N HIS A 99 -20.63 -1.84 19.08
CA HIS A 99 -21.67 -1.23 18.26
C HIS A 99 -21.02 -0.69 16.99
N PRO A 100 -21.65 -0.81 15.81
CA PRO A 100 -21.12 -0.22 14.58
C PRO A 100 -20.95 1.31 14.60
N ARG A 101 -21.43 1.99 15.65
CA ARG A 101 -21.28 3.43 15.88
C ARG A 101 -19.94 3.79 16.51
N ASP A 102 -19.26 2.81 17.11
CA ASP A 102 -17.94 2.98 17.71
C ASP A 102 -16.83 2.98 16.63
N LEU A 103 -17.18 2.56 15.41
CA LEU A 103 -16.31 2.68 14.25
C LEU A 103 -16.12 4.16 13.91
N SER A 104 -14.88 4.53 13.60
CA SER A 104 -14.59 5.89 13.14
C SER A 104 -15.27 6.19 11.82
N ALA A 105 -15.73 7.44 11.69
CA ALA A 105 -16.27 7.99 10.44
C ALA A 105 -15.27 7.98 9.27
N ARG A 106 -13.96 7.83 9.54
CA ARG A 106 -12.93 7.67 8.50
C ARG A 106 -12.76 6.24 8.02
N THR A 107 -13.50 5.29 8.60
CA THR A 107 -13.44 3.89 8.18
C THR A 107 -14.14 3.73 6.84
N ARG A 108 -13.42 3.19 5.87
CA ARG A 108 -13.95 2.91 4.53
C ARG A 108 -13.55 1.53 4.05
N VAL A 109 -14.38 0.95 3.21
CA VAL A 109 -14.09 -0.32 2.55
C VAL A 109 -13.62 0.00 1.14
N VAL A 110 -12.51 -0.61 0.73
CA VAL A 110 -11.95 -0.45 -0.60
C VAL A 110 -11.84 -1.81 -1.27
N LEU A 111 -12.02 -1.81 -2.59
CA LEU A 111 -11.90 -2.99 -3.43
C LEU A 111 -10.83 -2.74 -4.49
N SER A 112 -9.93 -3.71 -4.68
CA SER A 112 -8.85 -3.68 -5.67
C SER A 112 -7.97 -2.42 -5.57
N GLY A 113 -7.48 -2.13 -4.35
CA GLY A 113 -6.58 -0.99 -4.12
C GLY A 113 -7.27 0.38 -4.24
N GLY A 114 -8.60 0.44 -4.17
CA GLY A 114 -9.35 1.71 -4.22
C GLY A 114 -10.03 2.01 -5.55
N ARG A 115 -9.98 1.09 -6.53
CA ARG A 115 -10.77 1.19 -7.76
C ARG A 115 -12.27 1.31 -7.47
N TYR A 116 -12.74 0.59 -6.45
CA TYR A 116 -14.05 0.84 -5.84
C TYR A 116 -13.85 1.20 -4.38
N SER A 117 -14.64 2.16 -3.89
CA SER A 117 -14.60 2.65 -2.52
C SER A 117 -16.02 2.85 -2.02
N ALA A 118 -16.31 2.31 -0.84
CA ALA A 118 -17.61 2.44 -0.18
C ALA A 118 -17.42 2.94 1.24
N MET A 119 -18.24 3.91 1.62
CA MET A 119 -18.35 4.35 3.01
C MET A 119 -19.24 3.39 3.80
N ILE A 120 -19.03 3.35 5.10
CA ILE A 120 -19.78 2.49 6.01
C ILE A 120 -20.96 3.27 6.58
N THR A 121 -22.11 2.61 6.68
CA THR A 121 -23.33 3.17 7.27
C THR A 121 -23.22 3.17 8.81
N LYS A 122 -24.08 3.90 9.52
CA LYS A 122 -24.14 3.88 11.00
C LYS A 122 -24.36 2.49 11.61
N ASP A 123 -24.89 1.56 10.81
CA ASP A 123 -25.13 0.17 11.18
C ASP A 123 -23.98 -0.77 10.78
N GLY A 124 -22.84 -0.23 10.35
CA GLY A 124 -21.66 -1.02 9.95
C GLY A 124 -21.76 -1.62 8.54
N ARG A 125 -22.85 -1.36 7.82
CA ARG A 125 -23.11 -1.94 6.50
C ARG A 125 -22.38 -1.19 5.39
N PHE A 126 -21.90 -1.94 4.39
CA PHE A 126 -21.35 -1.41 3.16
C PHE A 126 -21.88 -2.19 1.95
N SER A 127 -21.87 -1.55 0.78
CA SER A 127 -22.26 -2.18 -0.48
C SER A 127 -21.51 -1.59 -1.66
N PHE A 128 -21.04 -2.45 -2.55
CA PHE A 128 -20.48 -2.09 -3.86
C PHE A 128 -21.46 -2.52 -4.95
N PRO A 129 -22.18 -1.57 -5.57
CA PRO A 129 -23.01 -1.88 -6.72
C PRO A 129 -22.14 -2.07 -7.98
N ASN A 130 -22.64 -2.88 -8.91
CA ASN A 130 -22.10 -3.01 -10.27
C ASN A 130 -20.62 -3.42 -10.34
N VAL A 131 -20.23 -4.46 -9.60
CA VAL A 131 -18.86 -4.99 -9.67
C VAL A 131 -18.79 -6.04 -10.78
N PRO A 132 -17.98 -5.83 -11.84
CA PRO A 132 -17.82 -6.81 -12.93
C PRO A 132 -17.30 -8.15 -12.42
N GLU A 133 -17.50 -9.21 -13.19
CA GLU A 133 -16.82 -10.49 -12.93
C GLU A 133 -15.29 -10.35 -12.85
N GLY A 134 -14.69 -11.09 -11.92
CA GLY A 134 -13.25 -11.01 -11.64
C GLY A 134 -12.90 -11.32 -10.19
N SER A 135 -11.60 -11.40 -9.91
CA SER A 135 -11.06 -11.56 -8.56
C SER A 135 -10.59 -10.22 -8.00
N TYR A 136 -11.09 -9.84 -6.84
CA TYR A 136 -10.81 -8.56 -6.21
C TYR A 136 -10.28 -8.75 -4.79
N LEU A 137 -9.42 -7.83 -4.35
CA LEU A 137 -8.99 -7.74 -2.96
C LEU A 137 -9.83 -6.70 -2.22
N LEU A 138 -10.58 -7.12 -1.22
CA LEU A 138 -11.38 -6.28 -0.35
C LEU A 138 -10.60 -6.01 0.93
N GLU A 139 -10.50 -4.73 1.28
CA GLU A 139 -9.79 -4.27 2.47
C GLU A 139 -10.60 -3.20 3.20
N VAL A 140 -10.55 -3.22 4.53
CA VAL A 140 -11.17 -2.19 5.36
C VAL A 140 -10.06 -1.28 5.89
N GLN A 141 -10.09 -0.03 5.48
CA GLN A 141 -9.17 1.00 5.95
C GLN A 141 -9.80 1.70 7.14
N SER A 142 -9.33 1.41 8.35
CA SER A 142 -9.74 2.07 9.59
C SER A 142 -8.52 2.62 10.32
N PRO A 143 -8.61 3.81 10.94
CA PRO A 143 -7.55 4.27 11.83
C PRO A 143 -7.53 3.50 13.16
N GLN A 144 -8.65 3.00 13.65
CA GLN A 144 -8.72 2.41 15.00
C GLN A 144 -8.38 0.93 15.02
N TYR A 145 -8.71 0.21 13.94
CA TYR A 145 -8.65 -1.25 13.92
C TYR A 145 -7.97 -1.77 12.66
N ILE A 146 -7.31 -2.91 12.80
CA ILE A 146 -6.72 -3.66 11.70
C ILE A 146 -7.69 -4.76 11.31
N TYR A 147 -8.15 -4.75 10.05
CA TYR A 147 -9.04 -5.78 9.50
C TYR A 147 -8.26 -6.77 8.63
N PRO A 148 -8.74 -8.01 8.50
CA PRO A 148 -8.18 -8.93 7.52
C PRO A 148 -8.56 -8.51 6.09
N SER A 149 -7.63 -8.72 5.15
CA SER A 149 -7.93 -8.60 3.71
C SER A 149 -8.65 -9.85 3.22
N VAL A 150 -9.65 -9.67 2.36
CA VAL A 150 -10.52 -10.73 1.84
C VAL A 150 -10.48 -10.72 0.32
N LYS A 151 -10.21 -11.85 -0.30
CA LYS A 151 -10.30 -12.03 -1.74
C LYS A 151 -11.74 -12.36 -2.10
N VAL A 152 -12.38 -11.50 -2.88
CA VAL A 152 -13.73 -11.70 -3.39
C VAL A 152 -13.65 -12.09 -4.87
N VAL A 153 -14.13 -13.29 -5.20
CA VAL A 153 -14.22 -13.79 -6.58
C VAL A 153 -15.67 -13.66 -7.02
N VAL A 154 -15.91 -12.76 -7.95
CA VAL A 154 -17.22 -12.53 -8.57
C VAL A 154 -17.27 -13.34 -9.86
N SER A 155 -18.18 -14.30 -9.93
CA SER A 155 -18.54 -15.01 -11.16
C SER A 155 -19.95 -14.62 -11.58
N GLU A 156 -20.33 -14.91 -12.82
CA GLU A 156 -21.68 -14.61 -13.35
C GLU A 156 -22.81 -15.21 -12.49
N LYS A 157 -22.57 -16.39 -11.89
CA LYS A 157 -23.58 -17.16 -11.13
C LYS A 157 -23.46 -17.05 -9.62
N ASP A 158 -22.25 -16.83 -9.12
CA ASP A 158 -21.93 -16.96 -7.71
C ASP A 158 -20.81 -16.00 -7.31
N THR A 159 -20.87 -15.52 -6.08
CA THR A 159 -19.81 -14.69 -5.48
C THR A 159 -19.23 -15.46 -4.32
N ARG A 160 -17.90 -15.58 -4.28
CA ARG A 160 -17.19 -16.27 -3.20
C ARG A 160 -16.21 -15.34 -2.55
N ALA A 161 -16.01 -15.51 -1.26
CA ALA A 161 -15.05 -14.72 -0.51
C ALA A 161 -14.12 -15.64 0.26
N HIS A 162 -12.82 -15.33 0.24
CA HIS A 162 -11.79 -16.10 0.89
C HIS A 162 -10.88 -15.19 1.70
N LEU A 163 -10.50 -15.60 2.90
CA LEU A 163 -9.53 -14.86 3.71
C LEU A 163 -8.16 -14.89 3.04
N VAL A 164 -7.48 -13.74 2.98
CA VAL A 164 -6.10 -13.67 2.47
C VAL A 164 -5.13 -13.72 3.64
N THR A 165 -4.23 -14.69 3.59
CA THR A 165 -3.10 -14.81 4.51
C THR A 165 -1.85 -14.24 3.85
N MET A 166 -1.06 -13.48 4.60
CA MET A 166 0.20 -12.93 4.08
C MET A 166 1.16 -14.07 3.72
N GLY A 167 1.72 -14.02 2.50
CA GLY A 167 2.64 -15.03 1.99
C GLY A 167 1.97 -16.22 1.29
N ALA A 168 0.63 -16.27 1.21
CA ALA A 168 -0.07 -17.28 0.42
C ALA A 168 -0.22 -16.85 -1.04
N ASP A 169 -0.27 -17.84 -1.95
CA ASP A 169 -0.52 -17.60 -3.37
C ASP A 169 -1.93 -17.06 -3.62
N TRP A 170 -2.10 -16.23 -4.65
CA TRP A 170 -3.41 -15.66 -5.01
C TRP A 170 -4.46 -16.72 -5.40
N SER A 171 -4.02 -17.90 -5.83
CA SER A 171 -4.88 -19.04 -6.16
C SER A 171 -5.41 -19.78 -4.93
N ASN A 172 -4.87 -19.54 -3.73
CA ASN A 172 -5.29 -20.20 -2.50
C ASN A 172 -6.72 -19.80 -2.10
N ASN A 173 -7.56 -20.79 -1.76
CA ASN A 173 -8.98 -20.59 -1.41
C ASN A 173 -9.37 -21.28 -0.09
N ASP A 174 -8.41 -21.55 0.80
CA ASP A 174 -8.58 -22.47 1.92
C ASP A 174 -9.61 -22.00 2.96
N HIS A 175 -9.73 -20.68 3.16
CA HIS A 175 -10.60 -20.08 4.17
C HIS A 175 -11.77 -19.31 3.53
N SER A 176 -12.79 -20.05 3.08
CA SER A 176 -14.02 -19.44 2.54
C SER A 176 -14.83 -18.75 3.63
N LEU A 177 -15.35 -17.56 3.32
CA LEU A 177 -16.22 -16.76 4.18
C LEU A 177 -17.65 -16.78 3.64
N PRO A 178 -18.67 -16.93 4.51
CA PRO A 178 -20.06 -16.87 4.08
C PRO A 178 -20.44 -15.44 3.65
N LEU A 179 -21.41 -15.36 2.75
CA LEU A 179 -22.06 -14.12 2.35
C LEU A 179 -23.40 -13.96 3.09
N PRO A 180 -23.80 -12.73 3.48
CA PRO A 180 -23.08 -11.46 3.33
C PRO A 180 -21.81 -11.38 4.21
N LEU A 181 -20.80 -10.62 3.76
CA LEU A 181 -19.51 -10.58 4.44
C LEU A 181 -19.63 -10.01 5.85
N SER A 182 -19.07 -10.69 6.84
CA SER A 182 -18.90 -10.15 8.20
C SER A 182 -17.42 -9.99 8.49
N LEU A 183 -16.96 -8.74 8.59
CA LEU A 183 -15.55 -8.41 8.76
C LEU A 183 -15.29 -8.02 10.21
N THR A 184 -14.63 -8.92 10.93
CA THR A 184 -14.20 -8.73 12.32
C THR A 184 -12.76 -8.23 12.34
N PRO A 185 -12.43 -7.23 13.17
CA PRO A 185 -11.06 -6.73 13.28
C PRO A 185 -10.15 -7.76 13.96
N ARG A 186 -8.89 -7.83 13.51
CA ARG A 186 -7.84 -8.63 14.16
C ARG A 186 -7.37 -8.01 15.47
N GLY A 187 -7.43 -6.70 15.59
CA GLY A 187 -7.02 -5.97 16.79
C GLY A 187 -7.03 -4.45 16.60
N PRO A 188 -6.73 -3.69 17.66
CA PRO A 188 -6.61 -2.25 17.59
C PRO A 188 -5.28 -1.86 16.92
N THR A 189 -5.30 -0.75 16.18
CA THR A 189 -4.10 -0.22 15.54
C THR A 189 -3.30 0.60 16.55
N SER A 190 -2.07 0.18 16.86
CA SER A 190 -1.15 0.94 17.71
C SER A 190 -0.20 1.78 16.86
N TYR A 191 -0.45 3.08 16.77
CA TYR A 191 0.48 4.02 16.12
C TYR A 191 1.55 4.56 17.07
N PHE A 192 1.33 4.40 18.37
CA PHE A 192 2.21 4.94 19.39
C PHE A 192 3.03 3.83 20.02
N ILE A 193 4.33 4.05 20.12
CA ILE A 193 5.21 3.24 20.96
C ILE A 193 5.19 3.90 22.34
N PRO A 194 4.62 3.25 23.38
CA PRO A 194 4.65 3.81 24.72
C PRO A 194 6.10 3.98 25.16
N ARG A 195 6.42 5.12 25.76
CA ARG A 195 7.75 5.32 26.35
C ARG A 195 7.90 4.34 27.50
N GLU A 196 9.02 3.64 27.54
CA GLU A 196 9.41 2.86 28.71
C GLU A 196 9.55 3.82 29.91
N GLY A 197 8.53 3.81 30.77
CA GLY A 197 8.52 4.61 31.99
C GLY A 197 9.51 4.04 33.00
N PHE A 198 9.86 4.85 33.99
CA PHE A 198 10.61 4.40 35.15
C PHE A 198 9.78 3.36 35.92
N LYS A 199 10.13 2.08 35.76
CA LYS A 199 9.55 0.99 36.54
C LYS A 199 10.51 0.63 37.65
N VAL A 200 10.06 0.75 38.90
CA VAL A 200 10.86 0.42 40.09
C VAL A 200 11.35 -1.05 40.05
N SER A 201 10.57 -1.96 39.47
CA SER A 201 11.00 -3.35 39.25
C SER A 201 12.22 -3.45 38.32
N HIS A 202 12.30 -2.61 37.28
CA HIS A 202 13.46 -2.55 36.39
C HIS A 202 14.66 -1.86 37.04
N LEU A 203 14.43 -0.96 37.99
CA LEU A 203 15.50 -0.39 38.82
C LEU A 203 16.14 -1.46 39.71
N PHE A 204 15.34 -2.30 40.36
CA PHE A 204 15.86 -3.41 41.17
C PHE A 204 16.42 -4.55 40.32
N ALA A 205 15.96 -4.75 39.08
CA ALA A 205 16.56 -5.69 38.15
C ALA A 205 17.86 -5.16 37.49
N ASN A 206 18.24 -3.90 37.75
CA ASN A 206 19.47 -3.33 37.22
C ASN A 206 20.67 -3.84 38.05
N PRO A 207 21.64 -4.53 37.43
CA PRO A 207 22.80 -5.09 38.13
C PRO A 207 23.60 -4.01 38.87
N MET A 208 23.65 -2.77 38.38
CA MET A 208 24.35 -1.70 39.10
C MET A 208 23.69 -1.34 40.43
N MET A 209 22.36 -1.30 40.48
CA MET A 209 21.63 -0.97 41.72
C MET A 209 21.66 -2.10 42.72
N LEU A 210 21.62 -3.36 42.26
CA LEU A 210 21.78 -4.54 43.11
C LEU A 210 23.19 -4.60 43.71
N MET A 211 24.22 -4.36 42.91
CA MET A 211 25.60 -4.32 43.40
C MET A 211 25.79 -3.17 44.38
N MET A 212 25.25 -1.98 44.10
CA MET A 212 25.28 -0.86 45.04
C MET A 212 24.58 -1.21 46.37
N GLY A 213 23.40 -1.82 46.32
CA GLY A 213 22.67 -2.25 47.51
C GLY A 213 23.42 -3.33 48.29
N PHE A 214 24.00 -4.31 47.59
CA PHE A 214 24.80 -5.37 48.19
C PHE A 214 26.07 -4.84 48.85
N SER A 215 26.77 -3.89 48.21
CA SER A 215 27.96 -3.24 48.78
C SER A 215 27.62 -2.47 50.06
N VAL A 216 26.52 -1.73 50.08
CA VAL A 216 26.05 -1.04 51.29
C VAL A 216 25.69 -2.05 52.39
N LEU A 217 24.99 -3.12 52.04
CA LEU A 217 24.66 -4.19 52.98
C LEU A 217 25.92 -4.82 53.59
N MET A 218 26.92 -5.12 52.75
CA MET A 218 28.20 -5.70 53.19
C MET A 218 28.98 -4.76 54.10
N LEU A 219 28.93 -3.44 53.88
CA LEU A 219 29.56 -2.47 54.77
C LEU A 219 28.98 -2.53 56.20
N PHE A 220 27.68 -2.84 56.34
CA PHE A 220 27.06 -3.03 57.65
C PHE A 220 27.22 -4.45 58.21
N LEU A 221 27.28 -5.47 57.35
CA LEU A 221 27.39 -6.87 57.77
C LEU A 221 28.82 -7.26 58.16
N MET A 222 29.83 -6.76 57.45
CA MET A 222 31.24 -7.10 57.69
C MET A 222 31.70 -6.82 59.13
N PRO A 223 31.44 -5.64 59.74
CA PRO A 223 31.79 -5.39 61.13
C PRO A 223 31.09 -6.33 62.11
N LYS A 224 29.85 -6.73 61.82
CA LYS A 224 29.05 -7.64 62.66
C LYS A 224 29.53 -9.09 62.58
N LEU A 225 29.98 -9.52 61.40
CA LEU A 225 30.56 -10.84 61.20
C LEU A 225 31.92 -10.92 61.90
N MET A 226 32.80 -9.95 61.69
CA MET A 226 34.12 -9.91 62.33
C MET A 226 34.04 -9.84 63.87
N ALA A 227 33.06 -9.13 64.42
CA ALA A 227 32.87 -9.04 65.87
C ALA A 227 32.40 -10.35 66.53
N ASN A 228 31.93 -11.34 65.77
CA ASN A 228 31.46 -12.64 66.27
C ASN A 228 32.28 -13.82 65.73
N MET A 229 33.49 -13.58 65.21
CA MET A 229 34.38 -14.65 64.71
C MET A 229 35.44 -15.04 65.76
N ASP A 230 35.72 -16.34 65.85
CA ASP A 230 36.78 -16.90 66.70
C ASP A 230 38.19 -16.59 66.15
N PRO A 231 39.24 -16.56 67.01
CA PRO A 231 40.60 -16.15 66.63
C PRO A 231 41.23 -16.99 65.51
N GLU A 232 40.98 -18.31 65.46
CA GLU A 232 41.47 -19.20 64.40
C GLU A 232 40.87 -18.85 63.03
N ALA A 233 39.59 -18.48 62.97
CA ALA A 233 38.92 -18.12 61.72
C ALA A 233 39.43 -16.77 61.16
N MET A 234 39.98 -15.90 62.00
CA MET A 234 40.63 -14.66 61.55
C MET A 234 42.00 -14.93 60.92
N GLU A 235 42.75 -15.92 61.39
CA GLU A 235 44.04 -16.31 60.80
C GLU A 235 43.84 -17.00 59.44
N GLU A 236 42.84 -17.88 59.32
CA GLU A 236 42.47 -18.48 58.03
C GLU A 236 41.98 -17.43 57.02
N MET A 237 41.21 -16.44 57.49
CA MET A 237 40.72 -15.35 56.64
C MET A 237 41.84 -14.36 56.24
N GLN A 238 42.86 -14.17 57.08
CA GLN A 238 44.07 -13.41 56.74
C GLN A 238 44.91 -14.17 55.72
N GLY A 239 45.13 -15.47 55.90
CA GLY A 239 45.83 -16.31 54.91
C GLY A 239 45.10 -16.40 53.56
N MET A 240 43.76 -16.41 53.57
CA MET A 240 42.96 -16.36 52.35
C MET A 240 42.91 -14.95 51.73
N GLN A 241 43.00 -13.86 52.51
CA GLN A 241 43.13 -12.48 51.99
C GLN A 241 44.52 -12.23 51.37
N GLU A 242 45.56 -12.88 51.88
CA GLU A 242 46.90 -12.84 51.30
C GLU A 242 46.98 -13.66 50.01
N ALA A 243 46.32 -14.83 49.95
CA ALA A 243 46.29 -15.71 48.78
C ALA A 243 45.28 -15.26 47.70
N THR A 244 44.12 -14.78 48.13
CA THR A 244 43.10 -14.14 47.30
C THR A 244 43.16 -12.66 47.66
N GLN A 245 44.01 -11.91 46.98
CA GLN A 245 43.95 -10.45 46.96
C GLN A 245 42.54 -10.03 46.51
N MET A 246 41.60 -10.00 47.45
CA MET A 246 40.37 -9.25 47.34
C MET A 246 40.86 -7.82 47.15
N PRO A 247 40.63 -7.18 45.99
CA PRO A 247 41.02 -5.79 45.80
C PRO A 247 40.22 -5.00 46.82
N ALA A 248 40.87 -4.69 47.93
CA ALA A 248 40.28 -4.11 49.10
C ALA A 248 39.98 -2.65 48.82
N PHE A 249 39.04 -2.34 47.93
CA PHE A 249 38.59 -0.96 47.68
C PHE A 249 39.76 0.02 47.47
N GLU A 250 40.93 -0.46 47.03
CA GLU A 250 41.99 0.35 46.47
C GLU A 250 41.43 0.73 45.12
N MET A 251 40.86 1.93 45.04
CA MET A 251 40.43 2.49 43.76
C MET A 251 41.60 2.30 42.79
N PRO A 252 41.47 1.46 41.75
CA PRO A 252 42.51 1.34 40.74
C PRO A 252 42.68 2.74 40.19
N ASP A 253 43.88 3.32 40.35
CA ASP A 253 44.15 4.75 40.15
C ASP A 253 43.48 5.26 38.87
N ILE A 254 42.29 5.83 39.04
CA ILE A 254 41.36 6.18 37.96
C ILE A 254 42.01 7.28 37.12
N SER A 255 42.92 8.05 37.72
CA SER A 255 43.72 9.08 37.05
C SER A 255 44.72 8.46 36.08
N ALA A 256 45.44 7.41 36.46
CA ALA A 256 46.43 6.76 35.62
C ALA A 256 45.81 5.95 34.48
N THR A 257 44.67 5.31 34.73
CA THR A 257 43.91 4.55 33.71
C THR A 257 43.20 5.46 32.71
N LEU A 258 42.61 6.58 33.16
CA LEU A 258 41.99 7.58 32.30
C LEU A 258 43.04 8.40 31.54
N ALA A 259 44.22 8.64 32.12
CA ALA A 259 45.37 9.20 31.39
C ALA A 259 45.79 8.27 30.25
N LYS A 260 45.94 6.95 30.51
CA LYS A 260 46.31 5.97 29.47
C LYS A 260 45.28 5.83 28.34
N PHE A 261 44.00 6.03 28.65
CA PHE A 261 42.91 5.96 27.68
C PHE A 261 42.73 7.29 26.92
N SER A 262 42.95 8.42 27.58
CA SER A 262 42.93 9.76 26.97
C SER A 262 44.17 10.05 26.12
N THR A 263 45.30 9.41 26.40
CA THR A 263 46.54 9.58 25.63
C THR A 263 46.69 8.56 24.51
N GLY A 264 45.64 7.76 24.24
CA GLY A 264 45.48 6.94 23.04
C GLY A 264 46.76 6.26 22.55
N GLY A 265 47.18 5.19 23.23
CA GLY A 265 48.15 4.22 22.69
C GLY A 265 49.36 4.81 21.95
N ALA A 266 50.27 5.47 22.67
CA ALA A 266 51.60 5.79 22.15
C ALA A 266 52.66 5.35 23.15
N SER A 267 53.55 4.50 22.66
CA SER A 267 54.83 4.12 23.26
C SER A 267 55.63 5.35 23.73
N SER A 268 56.41 5.15 24.79
CA SER A 268 57.31 6.07 25.47
C SER A 268 58.04 7.06 24.54
N PRO A 269 58.37 8.25 25.06
CA PRO A 269 59.78 8.63 25.00
C PRO A 269 60.34 9.11 26.34
N GLN A 270 61.56 8.65 26.57
CA GLN A 270 62.56 9.17 27.49
C GLN A 270 62.74 10.69 27.31
N GLN A 271 62.65 11.46 28.40
CA GLN A 271 63.47 12.68 28.55
C GLN A 271 63.52 13.13 30.02
N THR A 272 64.66 12.85 30.66
CA THR A 272 65.13 13.55 31.85
C THR A 272 66.45 14.26 31.52
N SER A 273 66.44 15.58 31.62
CA SER A 273 67.53 16.51 32.00
C SER A 273 67.06 17.91 31.57
N SER A 274 67.20 19.01 32.30
CA SER A 274 67.89 19.35 33.55
C SER A 274 67.66 20.86 33.80
N GLY A 275 67.61 21.30 35.07
CA GLY A 275 67.96 22.67 35.52
C GLY A 275 66.94 23.80 35.28
N LYS A 276 66.28 24.42 36.27
CA LYS A 276 66.73 25.25 37.42
C LYS A 276 67.15 26.68 37.07
N LYS A 277 66.29 27.62 37.54
CA LYS A 277 66.52 29.00 38.06
C LYS A 277 66.90 30.15 37.11
N ARG A 278 66.04 31.19 37.17
CA ARG A 278 66.33 32.62 37.47
C ARG A 278 67.70 33.16 37.02
N GLN A 279 67.76 33.83 35.88
CA GLN A 279 67.99 35.28 35.68
C GLN A 279 68.00 35.57 34.19
#